data_AF-A0A502JZI1-F1
#
_entry.id   AF-A0A502JZI1-F1
#
_cell.length_a   1.000
_cell.length_b   1.000
_cell.length_c   1.000
_cell.angle_alpha   90.00
_cell.angle_beta   90.00
_cell.angle_gamma   90.00
#
_symmetry.space_group_name_H-M   'P 1'
#
loop_
_entity.id
_entity.type
_entity.pdbx_description
1 polymer ?
#
loop_
_entity_poly.entity_id
_entity_poly.type
_entity_poly.pdbx_seq_one_letter_code
_entity_poly.pdbx_strand_id
1 'polypeptide(L)'
;MKPTTKKLPGWVHIPLFVFMTISFWETGNGFKDLFGAEIAWGFSAAITMLLYGFTILIGSRRLNNLPVSGFLIAYFCFSLFSFTGNFNAIYTNYQESQLYVNELNQHKEELNKVLSASNKALDNYDPEVSQKLNKIDDLTQQLVSQITDPARPGLGKRALELIAEIESMLDGKITNFGTNGQTPEQLAKRYKAIIDQSAYKKFVTDNHRATFDIRKENNEKERKTMESINRLLEKYISVGASDNFNKQAKQMNLDTVSTINTIITNTKEALKDEDKTKFNFENVVSENQEVGKIAFSFKSAFTNEPFIAFLFVIVCFFIDWAVVLSLLVFFGRNEKEPAQVIHSGRSM
;
A
#
# COMPACT_ATOMS: atom_id res chain seq x y z
N MET A 1 -17.24 52.68 -38.42
CA MET A 1 -17.47 52.22 -37.03
C MET A 1 -16.52 51.06 -36.74
N LYS A 2 -15.86 51.02 -35.57
CA LYS A 2 -15.05 49.85 -35.17
C LYS A 2 -15.98 48.64 -34.99
N PRO A 3 -15.65 47.46 -35.53
CA PRO A 3 -16.46 46.26 -35.28
C PRO A 3 -16.50 45.99 -33.78
N THR A 4 -17.70 45.93 -33.21
CA THR A 4 -17.94 45.56 -31.82
C THR A 4 -17.69 44.06 -31.68
N THR A 5 -16.54 43.69 -31.12
CA THR A 5 -16.23 42.30 -30.80
C THR A 5 -17.14 41.81 -29.68
N LYS A 6 -17.81 40.67 -29.91
CA LYS A 6 -18.61 40.02 -28.86
C LYS A 6 -17.66 39.49 -27.78
N LYS A 7 -17.99 39.77 -26.52
CA LYS A 7 -17.25 39.28 -25.35
C LYS A 7 -17.88 38.01 -24.80
N LEU A 8 -17.05 37.17 -24.19
CA LEU A 8 -17.51 35.97 -23.51
C LEU A 8 -18.48 36.33 -22.37
N PRO A 9 -19.62 35.65 -22.23
CA PRO A 9 -20.48 35.86 -21.08
C PRO A 9 -19.77 35.53 -19.77
N GLY A 10 -19.92 36.39 -18.76
CA GLY A 10 -19.24 36.26 -17.47
C GLY A 10 -19.49 34.91 -16.77
N TRP A 11 -20.67 34.32 -16.98
CA TRP A 11 -21.05 33.04 -16.36
C TRP A 11 -20.20 31.85 -16.83
N VAL A 12 -19.57 31.91 -18.02
CA VAL A 12 -18.71 30.83 -18.54
C VAL A 12 -17.44 30.68 -17.69
N HIS A 13 -16.99 31.75 -17.05
CA HIS A 13 -15.81 31.71 -16.20
C HIS A 13 -16.02 30.91 -14.91
N ILE A 14 -17.26 30.75 -14.45
CA ILE A 14 -17.58 30.01 -13.23
C ILE A 14 -17.25 28.51 -13.39
N PRO A 15 -17.86 27.76 -14.33
CA PRO A 15 -17.50 26.36 -14.54
C PRO A 15 -16.05 26.21 -15.00
N LEU A 16 -15.53 27.16 -15.79
CA LEU A 16 -14.11 27.14 -16.21
C LEU A 16 -13.17 27.17 -15.01
N PHE A 17 -13.40 28.07 -14.06
CA PHE A 17 -12.57 28.16 -12.87
C PHE A 17 -12.64 26.88 -12.03
N VAL A 18 -13.83 26.30 -11.86
CA VAL A 18 -14.02 25.05 -11.11
C VAL A 18 -13.25 23.89 -11.77
N PHE A 19 -13.48 23.65 -13.06
CA PHE A 19 -12.80 22.56 -13.78
C PHE A 19 -11.29 22.76 -13.86
N MET A 20 -10.82 23.98 -14.06
CA MET A 20 -9.39 24.28 -14.06
C MET A 20 -8.75 24.14 -12.67
N THR A 21 -9.49 24.41 -11.59
CA THR A 21 -8.99 24.17 -10.22
C THR A 21 -8.83 22.67 -9.95
N ILE A 22 -9.80 21.85 -10.37
CA ILE A 22 -9.72 20.39 -10.27
C ILE A 22 -8.53 19.89 -11.10
N SER A 23 -8.45 20.31 -12.37
CA SER A 23 -7.36 19.94 -13.29
C SER A 23 -5.99 20.33 -12.74
N PHE A 24 -5.85 21.54 -12.18
CA PHE A 24 -4.64 22.00 -11.51
C PHE A 24 -4.23 21.09 -10.35
N TRP A 25 -5.18 20.76 -9.48
CA TRP A 25 -4.93 19.91 -8.31
C TRP A 25 -4.49 18.51 -8.70
N GLU A 26 -5.25 17.87 -9.58
CA GLU A 26 -5.01 16.50 -10.03
C GLU A 26 -3.74 16.39 -10.88
N THR A 27 -3.51 17.32 -11.80
CA THR A 27 -2.27 17.38 -12.59
C THR A 27 -1.06 17.58 -11.68
N GLY A 28 -1.17 18.45 -10.68
CA GLY A 28 -0.12 18.67 -9.69
C GLY A 28 0.23 17.38 -8.96
N ASN A 29 -0.77 16.69 -8.41
CA ASN A 29 -0.60 15.40 -7.73
C ASN A 29 -0.02 14.32 -8.66
N GLY A 30 -0.51 14.24 -9.90
CA GLY A 30 -0.12 13.22 -10.86
C GLY A 30 1.32 13.32 -11.36
N PHE A 31 1.99 14.46 -11.18
CA PHE A 31 3.39 14.64 -11.56
C PHE A 31 4.36 14.70 -10.38
N LYS A 32 3.87 14.62 -9.12
CA LYS A 32 4.72 14.76 -7.92
C LYS A 32 5.87 13.76 -7.89
N ASP A 33 5.61 12.51 -8.20
CA ASP A 33 6.63 11.45 -8.14
C ASP A 33 7.60 11.49 -9.32
N LEU A 34 7.23 12.16 -10.42
CA LEU A 34 8.10 12.30 -11.59
C LEU A 34 9.06 13.49 -11.47
N PHE A 35 8.57 14.65 -11.02
CA PHE A 35 9.32 15.91 -11.03
C PHE A 35 9.68 16.42 -9.63
N GLY A 36 9.16 15.81 -8.57
CA GLY A 36 9.16 16.39 -7.23
C GLY A 36 8.05 17.44 -7.06
N ALA A 37 7.65 17.67 -5.81
CA ALA A 37 6.48 18.49 -5.49
C ALA A 37 6.54 19.91 -6.08
N GLU A 38 7.65 20.61 -5.94
CA GLU A 38 7.79 22.02 -6.34
C GLU A 38 7.66 22.19 -7.86
N ILE A 39 8.36 21.36 -8.64
CA ILE A 39 8.34 21.41 -10.10
C ILE A 39 6.98 20.93 -10.63
N ALA A 40 6.39 19.89 -10.02
CA ALA A 40 5.07 19.38 -10.43
C ALA A 40 3.97 20.45 -10.30
N TRP A 41 3.95 21.21 -9.21
CA TRP A 41 2.99 22.31 -9.03
C TRP A 41 3.23 23.47 -10.00
N GLY A 42 4.50 23.82 -10.26
CA GLY A 42 4.84 24.85 -11.25
C GLY A 42 4.42 24.44 -12.68
N PHE A 43 4.65 23.18 -13.04
CA PHE A 43 4.21 22.61 -14.31
C PHE A 43 2.69 22.59 -14.43
N SER A 44 1.98 22.14 -13.39
CA SER A 44 0.51 22.14 -13.35
C SER A 44 -0.06 23.56 -13.50
N ALA A 45 0.53 24.55 -12.83
CA ALA A 45 0.12 25.95 -12.97
C ALA A 45 0.29 26.43 -14.42
N ALA A 46 1.41 26.12 -15.06
CA ALA A 46 1.67 26.50 -16.45
C ALA A 46 0.65 25.88 -17.42
N ILE A 47 0.38 24.58 -17.31
CA ILE A 47 -0.61 23.88 -18.14
C ILE A 47 -2.01 24.46 -17.90
N THR A 48 -2.41 24.67 -16.65
CA THR A 48 -3.73 25.21 -16.29
C THR A 48 -3.92 26.63 -16.86
N MET A 49 -2.90 27.49 -16.74
CA MET A 49 -2.94 28.84 -17.32
C MET A 49 -3.08 28.81 -18.84
N LEU A 50 -2.38 27.89 -19.51
CA LEU A 50 -2.50 27.69 -20.95
C LEU A 50 -3.91 27.23 -21.32
N LEU A 51 -4.45 26.19 -20.67
CA LEU A 51 -5.80 25.69 -20.93
C LEU A 51 -6.86 26.78 -20.70
N TYR A 52 -6.76 27.53 -19.59
CA TYR A 52 -7.64 28.65 -19.31
C TYR A 52 -7.57 29.73 -20.40
N GLY A 53 -6.37 30.14 -20.79
CA GLY A 53 -6.14 31.14 -21.82
C GLY A 53 -6.67 30.70 -23.19
N PHE A 54 -6.38 29.48 -23.60
CA PHE A 54 -6.88 28.91 -24.85
C PHE A 54 -8.40 28.77 -24.86
N THR A 55 -9.03 28.43 -23.73
CA THR A 55 -10.49 28.39 -23.62
C THR A 55 -11.13 29.75 -23.90
N ILE A 56 -10.56 30.82 -23.34
CA ILE A 56 -11.01 32.20 -23.61
C ILE A 56 -10.81 32.57 -25.08
N LEU A 57 -9.66 32.23 -25.67
CA LEU A 57 -9.36 32.51 -27.07
C LEU A 57 -10.34 31.77 -28.01
N ILE A 58 -10.57 30.48 -27.76
CA ILE A 58 -11.53 29.66 -28.50
C ILE A 58 -12.92 30.27 -28.39
N GLY A 59 -13.37 30.59 -27.17
CA GLY A 59 -14.68 31.18 -26.93
C GLY A 59 -14.88 32.53 -27.62
N SER A 60 -13.90 33.44 -27.51
CA SER A 60 -13.91 34.73 -28.19
C SER A 60 -13.97 34.58 -29.70
N ARG A 61 -13.14 33.70 -30.28
CA ARG A 61 -13.17 33.45 -31.74
C ARG A 61 -14.48 32.82 -32.18
N ARG A 62 -15.03 31.91 -31.37
CA ARG A 62 -16.32 31.27 -31.67
C ARG A 62 -17.45 32.29 -31.72
N LEU A 63 -17.53 33.19 -30.75
CA LEU A 63 -18.53 34.28 -30.72
C LEU A 63 -18.40 35.27 -31.88
N ASN A 64 -17.20 35.42 -32.44
CA ASN A 64 -16.95 36.31 -33.56
C ASN A 64 -16.93 35.58 -34.92
N ASN A 65 -17.42 34.33 -34.98
CA ASN A 65 -17.45 33.49 -36.19
C ASN A 65 -16.08 33.32 -36.87
N LEU A 66 -15.01 33.33 -36.08
CA LEU A 66 -13.64 33.15 -36.55
C LEU A 66 -13.21 31.67 -36.45
N PRO A 67 -12.24 31.23 -37.27
CA PRO A 67 -11.74 29.86 -37.22
C PRO A 67 -11.08 29.57 -35.86
N VAL A 68 -11.42 28.41 -35.29
CA VAL A 68 -10.95 27.92 -33.97
C VAL A 68 -10.03 26.70 -34.06
N SER A 69 -9.89 26.07 -35.23
CA SER A 69 -9.19 24.78 -35.41
C SER A 69 -7.76 24.79 -34.88
N GLY A 70 -6.95 25.80 -35.19
CA GLY A 70 -5.57 25.90 -34.69
C GLY A 70 -5.50 26.00 -33.16
N PHE A 71 -6.44 26.74 -32.55
CA PHE A 71 -6.51 26.85 -31.09
C PHE A 71 -7.01 25.55 -30.44
N LEU A 72 -7.90 24.80 -31.11
CA LEU A 72 -8.35 23.49 -30.64
C LEU A 72 -7.24 22.44 -30.67
N ILE A 73 -6.40 22.45 -31.71
CA ILE A 73 -5.23 21.55 -31.79
C ILE A 73 -4.24 21.88 -30.67
N ALA A 74 -3.92 23.16 -30.47
CA ALA A 74 -3.03 23.59 -29.39
C ALA A 74 -3.63 23.22 -28.01
N TYR A 75 -4.93 23.47 -27.82
CA TYR A 75 -5.65 23.06 -26.61
C TYR A 75 -5.55 21.56 -26.37
N PHE A 76 -5.76 20.76 -27.40
CA PHE A 76 -5.63 19.31 -27.32
C PHE A 76 -4.23 18.89 -26.87
N CYS A 77 -3.18 19.44 -27.48
CA CYS A 77 -1.80 19.16 -27.07
C CYS A 77 -1.54 19.45 -25.59
N PHE A 78 -2.00 20.60 -25.07
CA PHE A 78 -1.85 20.92 -23.64
C PHE A 78 -2.73 20.03 -22.75
N SER A 79 -3.94 19.70 -23.23
CA SER A 79 -4.85 18.82 -22.49
C SER A 79 -4.31 17.40 -22.35
N LEU A 80 -3.42 16.93 -23.23
CA LEU A 80 -2.77 15.62 -23.07
C LEU A 80 -1.84 15.57 -21.84
N PHE A 81 -1.16 16.67 -21.52
CA PHE A 81 -0.33 16.74 -20.31
C PHE A 81 -1.19 16.74 -19.05
N SER A 82 -2.23 17.57 -19.04
CA SER A 82 -3.22 17.59 -17.97
C SER A 82 -3.91 16.24 -17.79
N PHE A 83 -4.38 15.64 -18.89
CA PHE A 83 -4.93 14.29 -18.92
C PHE A 83 -4.00 13.26 -18.30
N THR A 84 -2.71 13.29 -18.63
CA THR A 84 -1.73 12.33 -18.09
C THR A 84 -1.60 12.48 -16.58
N GLY A 85 -1.52 13.72 -16.08
CA GLY A 85 -1.47 14.00 -14.65
C GLY A 85 -2.76 13.61 -13.93
N ASN A 86 -3.90 14.05 -14.45
CA ASN A 86 -5.23 13.74 -13.90
C ASN A 86 -5.47 12.23 -13.84
N PHE A 87 -5.16 11.52 -14.92
CA PHE A 87 -5.28 10.07 -14.98
C PHE A 87 -4.37 9.40 -13.96
N ASN A 88 -3.10 9.82 -13.89
CA ASN A 88 -2.17 9.25 -12.94
C ASN A 88 -2.63 9.46 -11.49
N ALA A 89 -3.07 10.67 -11.12
CA ALA A 89 -3.52 10.97 -9.77
C ALA A 89 -4.78 10.20 -9.39
N ILE A 90 -5.81 10.23 -10.24
CA ILE A 90 -7.09 9.57 -9.99
C ILE A 90 -6.90 8.05 -9.93
N TYR A 91 -6.16 7.48 -10.89
CA TYR A 91 -5.93 6.04 -10.93
C TYR A 91 -5.03 5.58 -9.77
N THR A 92 -3.99 6.33 -9.43
CA THR A 92 -3.14 6.02 -8.27
C THR A 92 -3.98 6.04 -7.00
N ASN A 93 -4.77 7.09 -6.75
CA ASN A 93 -5.63 7.16 -5.56
C ASN A 93 -6.64 6.00 -5.50
N TYR A 94 -7.17 5.59 -6.64
CA TYR A 94 -8.09 4.45 -6.74
C TYR A 94 -7.40 3.10 -6.45
N GLN A 95 -6.19 2.88 -6.96
CA GLN A 95 -5.46 1.62 -6.77
C GLN A 95 -4.60 1.54 -5.53
N GLU A 96 -4.19 2.66 -4.93
CA GLU A 96 -3.19 2.72 -3.87
C GLU A 96 -3.52 1.76 -2.72
N SER A 97 -4.78 1.76 -2.28
CA SER A 97 -5.23 0.86 -1.21
C SER A 97 -5.18 -0.62 -1.59
N GLN A 98 -5.63 -0.96 -2.81
CA GLN A 98 -5.61 -2.36 -3.27
C GLN A 98 -4.19 -2.85 -3.51
N LEU A 99 -3.33 -2.00 -4.06
CA LEU A 99 -1.94 -2.32 -4.31
C LEU A 99 -1.19 -2.56 -3.01
N TYR A 100 -1.38 -1.71 -2.01
CA TYR A 100 -0.78 -1.91 -0.69
C TYR A 100 -1.28 -3.19 -0.03
N VAL A 101 -2.56 -3.52 -0.15
CA VAL A 101 -3.13 -4.78 0.36
C VAL A 101 -2.56 -5.99 -0.37
N ASN A 102 -2.43 -5.94 -1.69
CA ASN A 102 -1.89 -7.02 -2.51
C ASN A 102 -0.42 -7.28 -2.17
N GLU A 103 0.39 -6.22 -2.10
CA GLU A 103 1.80 -6.32 -1.71
C GLU A 103 1.93 -6.85 -0.27
N LEU A 104 1.06 -6.42 0.64
CA LEU A 104 1.05 -6.92 2.03
C LEU A 104 0.75 -8.42 2.08
N ASN A 105 -0.18 -8.90 1.25
CA ASN A 105 -0.48 -10.33 1.14
C ASN A 105 0.70 -11.11 0.53
N GLN A 106 1.39 -10.56 -0.47
CA GLN A 106 2.58 -11.18 -1.04
C GLN A 106 3.71 -11.27 -0.01
N HIS A 107 4.02 -10.16 0.68
CA HIS A 107 5.03 -10.15 1.75
C HIS A 107 4.66 -11.07 2.91
N LYS A 108 3.37 -11.20 3.23
CA LYS A 108 2.87 -12.18 4.21
C LYS A 108 3.21 -13.61 3.80
N GLU A 109 2.97 -13.99 2.54
CA GLU A 109 3.36 -15.31 2.05
C GLU A 109 4.88 -15.50 2.06
N GLU A 110 5.62 -14.48 1.65
CA GLU A 110 7.08 -14.51 1.60
C GLU A 110 7.70 -14.64 3.00
N LEU A 111 7.18 -13.89 3.98
CA LEU A 111 7.58 -14.01 5.38
C LEU A 111 7.40 -15.45 5.89
N ASN A 112 6.29 -16.10 5.57
CA ASN A 112 6.07 -17.51 5.93
C ASN A 112 7.05 -18.45 5.22
N LYS A 113 7.32 -18.23 3.93
CA LYS A 113 8.28 -19.04 3.15
C LYS A 113 9.70 -18.90 3.71
N VAL A 114 10.15 -17.68 3.96
CA VAL A 114 11.47 -17.36 4.51
C VAL A 114 11.61 -17.95 5.92
N LEU A 115 10.60 -17.78 6.78
CA LEU A 115 10.63 -18.36 8.13
C LEU A 115 10.68 -19.89 8.08
N SER A 116 9.85 -20.52 7.24
CA SER A 116 9.83 -21.98 7.11
C SER A 116 11.18 -22.52 6.63
N ALA A 117 11.79 -21.88 5.64
CA ALA A 117 13.11 -22.24 5.15
C ALA A 117 14.21 -21.96 6.19
N SER A 118 14.10 -20.86 6.95
CA SER A 118 15.01 -20.52 8.05
C SER A 118 14.95 -21.59 9.13
N ASN A 119 13.76 -21.92 9.62
CA ASN A 119 13.56 -22.99 10.60
C ASN A 119 14.13 -24.32 10.09
N LYS A 120 13.89 -24.69 8.83
CA LYS A 120 14.45 -25.91 8.24
C LYS A 120 15.98 -25.90 8.16
N ALA A 121 16.58 -24.77 7.81
CA ALA A 121 18.03 -24.64 7.75
C ALA A 121 18.67 -24.72 9.15
N LEU A 122 18.04 -24.07 10.13
CA LEU A 122 18.45 -24.10 11.53
C LEU A 122 18.24 -25.49 12.17
N ASP A 123 17.18 -26.22 11.82
CA ASP A 123 16.88 -27.56 12.35
C ASP A 123 17.79 -28.65 11.75
N ASN A 124 18.17 -28.51 10.47
CA ASN A 124 19.12 -29.42 9.82
C ASN A 124 20.54 -29.34 10.41
N TYR A 125 20.83 -28.32 11.21
CA TYR A 125 22.10 -28.17 11.91
C TYR A 125 22.26 -29.20 13.05
N ASP A 126 21.16 -29.63 13.69
CA ASP A 126 21.13 -30.79 14.62
C ASP A 126 19.70 -31.36 14.74
N PRO A 127 19.36 -32.39 13.94
CA PRO A 127 18.02 -32.98 13.93
C PRO A 127 17.63 -33.62 15.26
N GLU A 128 18.60 -34.14 16.01
CA GLU A 128 18.34 -34.91 17.23
C GLU A 128 18.02 -33.99 18.41
N VAL A 129 18.76 -32.89 18.55
CA VAL A 129 18.48 -31.83 19.53
C VAL A 129 17.17 -31.10 19.16
N SER A 130 16.95 -30.82 17.88
CA SER A 130 15.73 -30.16 17.41
C SER A 130 14.47 -30.98 17.68
N GLN A 131 14.51 -32.30 17.46
CA GLN A 131 13.38 -33.20 17.80
C GLN A 131 13.09 -33.21 19.30
N LYS A 132 14.12 -33.27 20.15
CA LYS A 132 13.96 -33.24 21.61
C LYS A 132 13.35 -31.92 22.08
N LEU A 133 13.82 -30.80 21.55
CA LEU A 133 13.31 -29.47 21.89
C LEU A 133 11.88 -29.23 21.38
N ASN A 134 11.57 -29.61 20.13
CA ASN A 134 10.22 -29.50 19.58
C ASN A 134 9.21 -30.34 20.39
N LYS A 135 9.61 -31.54 20.82
CA LYS A 135 8.77 -32.39 21.66
C LYS A 135 8.55 -31.79 23.06
N ILE A 136 9.56 -31.15 23.64
CA ILE A 136 9.41 -30.42 24.91
C ILE A 136 8.49 -29.21 24.75
N ASP A 137 8.63 -28.44 23.66
CA ASP A 137 7.75 -27.30 23.41
C ASP A 137 6.29 -27.74 23.24
N ASP A 138 6.02 -28.82 22.47
CA ASP A 138 4.67 -29.36 22.33
C ASP A 138 4.06 -29.80 23.68
N LEU A 139 4.81 -30.55 24.48
CA LEU A 139 4.39 -30.93 25.84
C LEU A 139 4.16 -29.70 26.73
N THR A 140 4.97 -28.66 26.57
CA THR A 140 4.85 -27.40 27.31
C THR A 140 3.61 -26.62 26.91
N GLN A 141 3.29 -26.56 25.61
CA GLN A 141 2.05 -25.94 25.11
C GLN A 141 0.82 -26.70 25.59
N GLN A 142 0.86 -28.03 25.57
CA GLN A 142 -0.19 -28.87 26.16
C GLN A 142 -0.34 -28.59 27.66
N LEU A 143 0.77 -28.46 28.40
CA LEU A 143 0.75 -28.13 29.83
C LEU A 143 0.13 -26.75 30.07
N VAL A 144 0.53 -25.73 29.32
CA VAL A 144 -0.03 -24.37 29.40
C VAL A 144 -1.54 -24.43 29.16
N SER A 145 -1.97 -25.08 28.09
CA SER A 145 -3.38 -25.26 27.73
C SER A 145 -4.19 -25.93 28.85
N GLN A 146 -3.65 -26.99 29.47
CA GLN A 146 -4.30 -27.67 30.59
C GLN A 146 -4.37 -26.80 31.85
N ILE A 147 -3.33 -26.01 32.15
CA ILE A 147 -3.32 -25.12 33.32
C ILE A 147 -4.34 -23.99 33.13
N THR A 148 -4.44 -23.43 31.94
CA THR A 148 -5.33 -22.30 31.62
C THR A 148 -6.73 -22.72 31.15
N ASP A 149 -7.08 -24.01 31.23
CA ASP A 149 -8.40 -24.50 30.83
C ASP A 149 -9.50 -23.78 31.67
N PRO A 150 -10.41 -23.00 31.04
CA PRO A 150 -11.44 -22.27 31.77
C PRO A 150 -12.39 -23.19 32.57
N ALA A 151 -12.57 -24.43 32.13
CA ALA A 151 -13.47 -25.39 32.79
C ALA A 151 -12.80 -26.06 34.00
N ARG A 152 -11.47 -26.17 34.01
CA ARG A 152 -10.69 -26.86 35.07
C ARG A 152 -9.32 -26.18 35.29
N PRO A 153 -9.31 -24.95 35.81
CA PRO A 153 -8.07 -24.18 35.95
C PRO A 153 -7.13 -24.80 37.00
N GLY A 154 -5.82 -24.75 36.71
CA GLY A 154 -4.76 -25.17 37.63
C GLY A 154 -4.13 -26.53 37.33
N LEU A 155 -3.46 -27.12 38.33
CA LEU A 155 -2.67 -28.36 38.17
C LEU A 155 -3.53 -29.61 38.37
N GLY A 156 -4.30 -29.97 37.35
CA GLY A 156 -5.04 -31.24 37.30
C GLY A 156 -4.13 -32.45 37.08
N LYS A 157 -4.71 -33.67 37.16
CA LYS A 157 -3.98 -34.93 36.95
C LYS A 157 -3.20 -34.96 35.63
N ARG A 158 -3.81 -34.48 34.54
CA ARG A 158 -3.17 -34.43 33.21
C ARG A 158 -1.99 -33.46 33.16
N ALA A 159 -2.10 -32.31 33.81
CA ALA A 159 -1.00 -31.36 33.92
C ALA A 159 0.20 -31.95 34.69
N LEU A 160 -0.06 -32.71 35.77
CA LEU A 160 0.98 -33.41 36.51
C LEU A 160 1.65 -34.52 35.69
N GLU A 161 0.89 -35.25 34.88
CA GLU A 161 1.43 -36.24 33.93
C GLU A 161 2.35 -35.58 32.89
N LEU A 162 1.92 -34.44 32.31
CA LEU A 162 2.73 -33.69 31.36
C LEU A 162 4.02 -33.15 31.99
N ILE A 163 3.95 -32.65 33.24
CA ILE A 163 5.15 -32.25 34.00
C ILE A 163 6.10 -33.42 34.16
N ALA A 164 5.62 -34.60 34.55
CA ALA A 164 6.45 -35.80 34.71
C ALA A 164 7.09 -36.26 33.38
N GLU A 165 6.36 -36.15 32.26
CA GLU A 165 6.89 -36.47 30.93
C GLU A 165 8.00 -35.49 30.51
N ILE A 166 7.82 -34.19 30.78
CA ILE A 166 8.85 -33.17 30.55
C ILE A 166 10.05 -33.38 31.48
N GLU A 167 9.84 -33.71 32.76
CA GLU A 167 10.91 -34.06 33.71
C GLU A 167 11.74 -35.26 33.25
N SER A 168 11.06 -36.30 32.73
CA SER A 168 11.74 -37.48 32.18
C SER A 168 12.59 -37.14 30.96
N MET A 169 12.15 -36.20 30.12
CA MET A 169 12.94 -35.74 28.99
C MET A 169 14.13 -34.90 29.44
N LEU A 170 13.94 -34.00 30.42
CA LEU A 170 14.99 -33.13 30.95
C LEU A 170 16.01 -33.88 31.83
N ASP A 171 15.68 -35.10 32.28
CA ASP A 171 16.49 -35.90 33.21
C ASP A 171 16.79 -35.09 34.48
N GLY A 172 15.73 -34.50 35.03
CA GLY A 172 15.77 -33.62 36.20
C GLY A 172 14.37 -33.16 36.63
N LYS A 173 14.22 -32.85 37.92
CA LYS A 173 12.96 -32.35 38.48
C LYS A 173 12.79 -30.86 38.20
N ILE A 174 11.59 -30.48 37.77
CA ILE A 174 11.21 -29.08 37.57
C ILE A 174 10.74 -28.50 38.92
N THR A 175 10.99 -27.21 39.15
CA THR A 175 10.54 -26.56 40.40
C THR A 175 9.02 -26.62 40.51
N ASN A 176 8.51 -27.16 41.62
CA ASN A 176 7.08 -27.17 41.90
C ASN A 176 6.65 -25.81 42.44
N PHE A 177 5.82 -25.10 41.68
CA PHE A 177 5.40 -23.74 42.03
C PHE A 177 4.20 -23.67 42.97
N GLY A 178 3.50 -24.79 43.21
CA GLY A 178 2.22 -24.80 43.94
C GLY A 178 1.16 -23.89 43.30
N THR A 179 -0.05 -23.87 43.87
CA THR A 179 -1.18 -23.04 43.38
C THR A 179 -1.47 -21.83 44.28
N ASN A 180 -0.72 -21.63 45.36
CA ASN A 180 -1.04 -20.64 46.39
C ASN A 180 -0.87 -19.20 45.89
N GLY A 181 -2.00 -18.51 45.69
CA GLY A 181 -2.07 -17.07 45.42
C GLY A 181 -1.76 -16.63 43.99
N GLN A 182 -1.65 -17.56 43.04
CA GLN A 182 -1.35 -17.26 41.63
C GLN A 182 -2.55 -17.54 40.72
N THR A 183 -2.72 -16.70 39.70
CA THR A 183 -3.69 -16.99 38.62
C THR A 183 -3.18 -18.14 37.75
N PRO A 184 -4.07 -18.93 37.13
CA PRO A 184 -3.69 -20.00 36.22
C PRO A 184 -2.75 -19.53 35.10
N GLU A 185 -2.96 -18.33 34.56
CA GLU A 185 -2.12 -17.74 33.51
C GLU A 185 -0.72 -17.41 34.02
N GLN A 186 -0.59 -16.90 35.25
CA GLN A 186 0.71 -16.65 35.87
C GLN A 186 1.45 -17.96 36.16
N LEU A 187 0.73 -18.97 36.61
CA LEU A 187 1.29 -20.31 36.87
C LEU A 187 1.79 -20.96 35.57
N ALA A 188 0.98 -20.93 34.51
CA ALA A 188 1.34 -21.44 33.19
C ALA A 188 2.57 -20.72 32.62
N LYS A 189 2.64 -19.39 32.74
CA LYS A 189 3.82 -18.61 32.32
C LYS A 189 5.09 -19.01 33.08
N ARG A 190 5.00 -19.26 34.39
CA ARG A 190 6.15 -19.67 35.21
C ARG A 190 6.64 -21.07 34.85
N TYR A 191 5.73 -22.03 34.66
CA TYR A 191 6.08 -23.36 34.19
C TYR A 191 6.74 -23.30 32.82
N LYS A 192 6.15 -22.60 31.86
CA LYS A 192 6.75 -22.40 30.53
C LYS A 192 8.16 -21.81 30.64
N ALA A 193 8.35 -20.76 31.44
CA ALA A 193 9.65 -20.11 31.58
C ALA A 193 10.73 -21.04 32.17
N ILE A 194 10.41 -21.83 33.20
CA ILE A 194 11.38 -22.78 33.78
C ILE A 194 11.65 -23.94 32.83
N ILE A 195 10.63 -24.47 32.15
CA ILE A 195 10.80 -25.58 31.21
C ILE A 195 11.68 -25.12 30.04
N ASP A 196 11.39 -23.96 29.44
CA ASP A 196 12.22 -23.33 28.42
C ASP A 196 13.67 -23.20 28.90
N GLN A 197 13.89 -22.68 30.12
CA GLN A 197 15.23 -22.49 30.68
C GLN A 197 15.96 -23.82 30.93
N SER A 198 15.24 -24.84 31.35
CA SER A 198 15.80 -26.15 31.71
C SER A 198 16.12 -26.96 30.46
N ALA A 199 15.24 -26.93 29.46
CA ALA A 199 15.45 -27.52 28.14
C ALA A 199 16.65 -26.87 27.45
N TYR A 200 16.72 -25.54 27.51
CA TYR A 200 17.85 -24.77 27.01
C TYR A 200 19.16 -25.18 27.68
N LYS A 201 19.20 -25.27 29.01
CA LYS A 201 20.42 -25.67 29.74
C LYS A 201 20.87 -27.11 29.44
N LYS A 202 19.93 -28.03 29.21
CA LYS A 202 20.22 -29.47 29.04
C LYS A 202 20.64 -29.82 27.62
N PHE A 203 19.96 -29.27 26.61
CA PHE A 203 20.11 -29.72 25.23
C PHE A 203 20.90 -28.76 24.35
N VAL A 204 21.05 -27.49 24.76
CA VAL A 204 21.72 -26.48 23.96
C VAL A 204 23.15 -26.30 24.46
N THR A 205 24.11 -26.88 23.73
CA THR A 205 25.55 -26.63 23.94
C THR A 205 25.94 -25.23 23.43
N ASP A 206 27.09 -24.68 23.84
CA ASP A 206 27.53 -23.33 23.45
C ASP A 206 27.51 -23.09 21.92
N ASN A 207 27.81 -24.12 21.12
CA ASN A 207 27.78 -24.06 19.65
C ASN A 207 26.36 -24.07 19.03
N HIS A 208 25.32 -24.39 19.79
CA HIS A 208 23.92 -24.50 19.33
C HIS A 208 23.01 -23.41 19.93
N ARG A 209 23.54 -22.65 20.89
CA ARG A 209 22.87 -21.55 21.57
C ARG A 209 22.46 -20.45 20.61
N ALA A 210 23.38 -20.02 19.75
CA ALA A 210 23.12 -18.97 18.76
C ALA A 210 21.99 -19.36 17.80
N THR A 211 21.99 -20.60 17.29
CA THR A 211 20.99 -21.12 16.34
C THR A 211 19.59 -21.17 16.97
N PHE A 212 19.49 -21.66 18.20
CA PHE A 212 18.22 -21.73 18.92
C PHE A 212 17.66 -20.35 19.29
N ASP A 213 18.51 -19.44 19.78
CA ASP A 213 18.10 -18.09 20.16
C ASP A 213 17.64 -17.30 18.94
N ILE A 214 18.34 -17.42 17.81
CA ILE A 214 17.94 -16.82 16.53
C ILE A 214 16.63 -17.41 16.03
N ARG A 215 16.42 -18.73 16.14
CA ARG A 215 15.14 -19.36 15.80
C ARG A 215 14.00 -18.76 16.63
N LYS A 216 14.16 -18.70 17.96
CA LYS A 216 13.15 -18.14 18.86
C LYS A 216 12.85 -16.67 18.54
N GLU A 217 13.89 -15.88 18.27
CA GLU A 217 13.74 -14.47 17.88
C GLU A 217 13.01 -14.31 16.55
N ASN A 218 13.38 -15.08 15.53
CA ASN A 218 12.76 -15.04 14.20
C ASN A 218 11.27 -15.42 14.25
N ASN A 219 10.91 -16.46 15.00
CA ASN A 219 9.51 -16.87 15.17
C ASN A 219 8.69 -15.80 15.93
N GLU A 220 9.26 -15.15 16.95
CA GLU A 220 8.56 -14.07 17.67
C GLU A 220 8.40 -12.81 16.82
N LYS A 221 9.39 -12.48 15.98
CA LYS A 221 9.31 -11.39 14.99
C LYS A 221 8.21 -11.66 13.97
N GLU A 222 8.19 -12.85 13.38
CA GLU A 222 7.13 -13.24 12.44
C GLU A 222 5.75 -13.15 13.08
N ARG A 223 5.57 -13.73 14.27
CA ARG A 223 4.27 -13.73 14.96
C ARG A 223 3.72 -12.31 15.15
N LYS A 224 4.55 -11.38 15.64
CA LYS A 224 4.15 -9.98 15.85
C LYS A 224 3.81 -9.27 14.54
N THR A 225 4.63 -9.49 13.50
CA THR A 225 4.40 -8.90 12.19
C THR A 225 3.13 -9.45 11.55
N MET A 226 2.91 -10.76 11.62
CA MET A 226 1.73 -11.46 11.13
C MET A 226 0.44 -11.01 11.83
N GLU A 227 0.47 -10.87 13.16
CA GLU A 227 -0.65 -10.29 13.93
C GLU A 227 -0.98 -8.86 13.47
N SER A 228 0.05 -8.05 13.21
CA SER A 228 -0.11 -6.66 12.79
C SER A 228 -0.66 -6.56 11.35
N ILE A 229 -0.17 -7.40 10.44
CA ILE A 229 -0.69 -7.56 9.08
C ILE A 229 -2.18 -7.95 9.12
N ASN A 230 -2.54 -9.00 9.87
CA ASN A 230 -3.91 -9.49 9.93
C ASN A 230 -4.89 -8.44 10.49
N ARG A 231 -4.50 -7.72 11.55
CA ARG A 231 -5.31 -6.61 12.08
C ARG A 231 -5.53 -5.50 11.06
N LEU A 232 -4.51 -5.20 10.26
CA LEU A 232 -4.61 -4.16 9.24
C LEU A 232 -5.51 -4.59 8.06
N LEU A 233 -5.41 -5.85 7.63
CA LEU A 233 -6.28 -6.43 6.60
C LEU A 233 -7.75 -6.51 7.09
N GLU A 234 -7.98 -6.87 8.35
CA GLU A 234 -9.33 -6.87 8.93
C GLU A 234 -9.94 -5.47 8.97
N LYS A 235 -9.11 -4.45 9.28
CA LYS A 235 -9.51 -3.05 9.20
C LYS A 235 -9.88 -2.63 7.76
N TYR A 236 -9.13 -3.10 6.75
CA TYR A 236 -9.47 -2.87 5.34
C TYR A 236 -10.81 -3.48 4.97
N ILE A 237 -11.07 -4.73 5.38
CA ILE A 237 -12.33 -5.43 5.09
C ILE A 237 -13.52 -4.75 5.78
N SER A 238 -13.35 -4.26 7.01
CA SER A 238 -14.44 -3.71 7.83
C SER A 238 -14.78 -2.26 7.52
N VAL A 239 -13.78 -1.41 7.24
CA VAL A 239 -13.98 0.05 7.07
C VAL A 239 -13.71 0.49 5.63
N GLY A 240 -13.03 -0.32 4.82
CA GLY A 240 -12.60 0.05 3.48
C GLY A 240 -11.33 0.90 3.46
N ALA A 241 -10.97 1.34 2.26
CA ALA A 241 -9.85 2.23 1.99
C ALA A 241 -10.03 3.62 2.63
N SER A 242 -8.97 4.17 3.21
CA SER A 242 -8.89 5.56 3.67
C SER A 242 -7.44 6.05 3.63
N ASP A 243 -7.20 7.36 3.58
CA ASP A 243 -5.83 7.93 3.61
C ASP A 243 -5.01 7.44 4.82
N ASN A 244 -5.66 7.28 5.98
CA ASN A 244 -5.02 6.76 7.19
C ASN A 244 -4.70 5.27 7.03
N PHE A 245 -5.57 4.50 6.38
CA PHE A 245 -5.29 3.12 6.02
C PHE A 245 -4.10 3.03 5.06
N ASN A 246 -4.07 3.84 3.99
CA ASN A 246 -2.99 3.80 2.99
C ASN A 246 -1.63 4.09 3.62
N LYS A 247 -1.55 5.09 4.51
CA LYS A 247 -0.32 5.38 5.28
C LYS A 247 0.11 4.20 6.17
N GLN A 248 -0.84 3.57 6.85
CA GLN A 248 -0.57 2.41 7.69
C GLN A 248 -0.13 1.19 6.86
N ALA A 249 -0.77 0.94 5.72
CA ALA A 249 -0.46 -0.18 4.83
C ALA A 249 0.92 0.00 4.18
N LYS A 250 1.25 1.21 3.71
CA LYS A 250 2.59 1.54 3.23
C LYS A 250 3.66 1.29 4.28
N GLN A 251 3.47 1.79 5.50
CA GLN A 251 4.43 1.57 6.59
C GLN A 251 4.55 0.08 6.93
N MET A 252 3.43 -0.64 7.00
CA MET A 252 3.43 -2.07 7.30
C MET A 252 4.15 -2.90 6.24
N ASN A 253 4.04 -2.54 4.96
CA ASN A 253 4.83 -3.17 3.90
C ASN A 253 6.34 -3.00 4.13
N LEU A 254 6.79 -1.79 4.46
CA LEU A 254 8.20 -1.53 4.76
C LEU A 254 8.68 -2.29 6.00
N ASP A 255 7.87 -2.30 7.07
CA ASP A 255 8.18 -3.03 8.31
C ASP A 255 8.23 -4.54 8.08
N THR A 256 7.37 -5.07 7.21
CA THR A 256 7.35 -6.49 6.84
C THR A 256 8.60 -6.86 6.04
N VAL A 257 8.97 -6.07 5.03
CA VAL A 257 10.21 -6.27 4.26
C VAL A 257 11.43 -6.19 5.17
N SER A 258 11.47 -5.22 6.09
CA SER A 258 12.54 -5.12 7.10
C SER A 258 12.61 -6.38 7.98
N THR A 259 11.47 -6.89 8.41
CA THR A 259 11.38 -8.14 9.18
C THR A 259 11.92 -9.33 8.38
N ILE A 260 11.50 -9.48 7.13
CA ILE A 260 11.96 -10.55 6.23
C ILE A 260 13.49 -10.49 6.09
N ASN A 261 14.03 -9.31 5.74
CA ASN A 261 15.47 -9.14 5.55
C ASN A 261 16.26 -9.38 6.84
N THR A 262 15.69 -9.02 7.99
CA THR A 262 16.29 -9.32 9.30
C THR A 262 16.33 -10.82 9.57
N ILE A 263 15.24 -11.55 9.29
CA ILE A 263 15.21 -13.03 9.42
C ILE A 263 16.25 -13.65 8.49
N ILE A 264 16.35 -13.19 7.24
CA ILE A 264 17.34 -13.68 6.28
C ILE A 264 18.76 -13.47 6.83
N THR A 265 19.04 -12.26 7.33
CA THR A 265 20.36 -11.88 7.85
C THR A 265 20.72 -12.70 9.09
N ASN A 266 19.85 -12.72 10.10
CA ASN A 266 20.03 -13.50 11.32
C ASN A 266 20.28 -14.99 11.00
N THR A 267 19.51 -15.55 10.05
CA THR A 267 19.66 -16.96 9.65
C THR A 267 21.02 -17.20 8.99
N LYS A 268 21.43 -16.33 8.05
CA LYS A 268 22.73 -16.48 7.38
C LYS A 268 23.91 -16.33 8.34
N GLU A 269 23.82 -15.44 9.33
CA GLU A 269 24.84 -15.26 10.36
C GLU A 269 24.93 -16.46 11.31
N ALA A 270 23.81 -17.13 11.57
CA ALA A 270 23.75 -18.34 12.41
C ALA A 270 24.35 -19.58 11.72
N LEU A 271 24.25 -19.66 10.39
CA LEU A 271 24.70 -20.81 9.62
C LEU A 271 26.21 -20.78 9.35
N LYS A 272 26.86 -21.95 9.39
CA LYS A 272 28.24 -22.11 8.91
C LYS A 272 28.31 -21.95 7.39
N ASP A 273 29.47 -21.57 6.88
CA ASP A 273 29.68 -21.29 5.44
C ASP A 273 29.22 -22.43 4.51
N GLU A 274 29.36 -23.68 4.94
CA GLU A 274 28.94 -24.87 4.21
C GLU A 274 27.40 -24.98 4.07
N ASP A 275 26.64 -24.52 5.08
CA ASP A 275 25.18 -24.58 5.13
C ASP A 275 24.50 -23.30 4.62
N LYS A 276 25.24 -22.19 4.47
CA LYS A 276 24.73 -20.94 3.87
C LYS A 276 24.20 -21.16 2.45
N THR A 277 24.79 -22.10 1.70
CA THR A 277 24.34 -22.48 0.35
C THR A 277 22.94 -23.12 0.34
N LYS A 278 22.49 -23.67 1.47
CA LYS A 278 21.15 -24.29 1.62
C LYS A 278 20.05 -23.26 1.94
N PHE A 279 20.42 -22.02 2.26
CA PHE A 279 19.50 -20.92 2.56
C PHE A 279 19.81 -19.71 1.65
N ASN A 280 19.47 -19.84 0.36
CA ASN A 280 19.77 -18.84 -0.66
C ASN A 280 18.58 -17.90 -0.93
N PHE A 281 18.24 -17.07 0.05
CA PHE A 281 17.31 -15.96 -0.15
C PHE A 281 18.07 -14.66 -0.39
N GLU A 282 17.65 -13.90 -1.40
CA GLU A 282 18.08 -12.52 -1.59
C GLU A 282 17.23 -11.58 -0.73
N ASN A 283 17.73 -10.37 -0.50
CA ASN A 283 16.97 -9.38 0.25
C ASN A 283 15.76 -8.93 -0.58
N VAL A 284 14.62 -8.87 0.06
CA VAL A 284 13.36 -8.40 -0.53
C VAL A 284 13.38 -6.87 -0.58
N VAL A 285 12.85 -6.32 -1.67
CA VAL A 285 12.67 -4.89 -1.87
C VAL A 285 11.18 -4.63 -2.06
N SER A 286 10.67 -3.57 -1.44
CA SER A 286 9.26 -3.19 -1.57
C SER A 286 9.00 -2.54 -2.93
N GLU A 287 7.98 -3.05 -3.64
CA GLU A 287 7.50 -2.49 -4.91
C GLU A 287 6.75 -1.16 -4.74
N ASN A 288 6.40 -0.79 -3.50
CA ASN A 288 5.80 0.51 -3.13
C ASN A 288 6.54 1.76 -3.64
N GLN A 289 7.78 1.61 -4.13
CA GLN A 289 8.55 2.70 -4.74
C GLN A 289 8.10 3.02 -6.18
N GLU A 290 7.31 2.16 -6.83
CA GLU A 290 6.80 2.40 -8.20
C GLU A 290 5.38 2.97 -8.25
N VAL A 291 4.66 2.90 -7.13
CA VAL A 291 3.30 3.42 -6.97
C VAL A 291 3.31 4.95 -7.12
N GLY A 292 2.45 5.47 -8.00
CA GLY A 292 2.41 6.89 -8.35
C GLY A 292 3.28 7.28 -9.55
N LYS A 293 4.12 6.37 -10.07
CA LYS A 293 4.79 6.59 -11.37
C LYS A 293 3.77 6.42 -12.50
N ILE A 294 3.74 7.42 -13.39
CA ILE A 294 2.84 7.46 -14.56
C ILE A 294 2.89 6.16 -15.38
N ALA A 295 4.09 5.66 -15.68
CA ALA A 295 4.24 4.44 -16.48
C ALA A 295 3.60 3.20 -15.82
N PHE A 296 3.70 3.10 -14.49
CA PHE A 296 3.08 2.02 -13.73
C PHE A 296 1.56 2.15 -13.73
N SER A 297 1.03 3.34 -13.46
CA SER A 297 -0.42 3.61 -13.44
C SER A 297 -1.07 3.29 -14.78
N PHE A 298 -0.49 3.73 -15.89
CA PHE A 298 -1.02 3.41 -17.22
C PHE A 298 -0.93 1.91 -17.54
N LYS A 299 0.21 1.26 -17.26
CA LYS A 299 0.38 -0.17 -17.51
C LYS A 299 -0.62 -0.99 -16.69
N SER A 300 -0.76 -0.69 -15.40
CA SER A 300 -1.69 -1.36 -14.51
C SER A 300 -3.14 -1.15 -14.96
N ALA A 301 -3.52 0.09 -15.29
CA ALA A 301 -4.88 0.44 -15.69
C ALA A 301 -5.37 -0.35 -16.90
N PHE A 302 -4.57 -0.40 -17.96
CA PHE A 302 -4.99 -1.04 -19.20
C PHE A 302 -4.74 -2.55 -19.23
N THR A 303 -3.98 -3.10 -18.29
CA THR A 303 -3.73 -4.55 -18.19
C THR A 303 -4.67 -5.24 -17.22
N ASN A 304 -4.87 -4.64 -16.04
CA ASN A 304 -5.56 -5.29 -14.93
C ASN A 304 -7.04 -4.87 -14.84
N GLU A 305 -7.36 -3.60 -15.12
CA GLU A 305 -8.71 -3.04 -14.92
C GLU A 305 -9.17 -2.17 -16.11
N PRO A 306 -9.24 -2.72 -17.33
CA PRO A 306 -9.44 -1.92 -18.56
C PRO A 306 -10.78 -1.16 -18.60
N PHE A 307 -11.83 -1.70 -17.96
CA PHE A 307 -13.12 -1.02 -17.87
C PHE A 307 -13.06 0.24 -17.00
N ILE A 308 -12.37 0.17 -15.86
CA ILE A 308 -12.22 1.30 -14.93
C ILE A 308 -11.26 2.32 -15.51
N ALA A 309 -10.18 1.87 -16.15
CA ALA A 309 -9.31 2.73 -16.94
C ALA A 309 -10.10 3.53 -17.98
N PHE A 310 -10.99 2.87 -18.73
CA PHE A 310 -11.85 3.54 -19.71
C PHE A 310 -12.76 4.62 -19.08
N LEU A 311 -13.35 4.35 -17.92
CA LEU A 311 -14.15 5.34 -17.19
C LEU A 311 -13.31 6.55 -16.76
N PHE A 312 -12.09 6.32 -16.24
CA PHE A 312 -11.20 7.41 -15.86
C PHE A 312 -10.68 8.20 -17.06
N VAL A 313 -10.47 7.57 -18.22
CA VAL A 313 -10.16 8.30 -19.46
C VAL A 313 -11.27 9.31 -19.77
N ILE A 314 -12.54 8.89 -19.70
CA ILE A 314 -13.69 9.77 -19.94
C ILE A 314 -13.71 10.92 -18.93
N VAL A 315 -13.55 10.63 -17.64
CA VAL A 315 -13.56 11.65 -16.57
C VAL A 315 -12.42 12.66 -16.76
N CYS A 316 -11.20 12.19 -17.03
CA CYS A 316 -10.03 13.06 -17.21
C CYS A 316 -10.19 13.98 -18.42
N PHE A 317 -10.66 13.45 -19.55
CA PHE A 317 -10.97 14.29 -20.71
C PHE A 317 -12.13 15.25 -20.43
N PHE A 318 -13.16 14.81 -19.70
CA PHE A 318 -14.30 15.64 -19.37
C PHE A 318 -13.89 16.87 -18.54
N ILE A 319 -13.02 16.70 -17.54
CA ILE A 319 -12.51 17.80 -16.70
C ILE A 319 -11.92 18.92 -17.57
N ASP A 320 -11.06 18.57 -18.53
CA ASP A 320 -10.43 19.58 -19.38
C ASP A 320 -11.36 20.07 -20.49
N TRP A 321 -12.20 19.21 -21.07
CA TRP A 321 -12.93 19.57 -22.29
C TRP A 321 -14.36 20.07 -22.07
N ALA A 322 -14.96 19.89 -20.89
CA ALA A 322 -16.36 20.22 -20.64
C ALA A 322 -16.72 21.65 -21.06
N VAL A 323 -15.90 22.64 -20.67
CA VAL A 323 -16.18 24.04 -20.99
C VAL A 323 -15.94 24.35 -22.46
N VAL A 324 -14.85 23.86 -23.06
CA VAL A 324 -14.57 24.06 -24.49
C VAL A 324 -15.66 23.44 -25.36
N LEU A 325 -16.10 22.22 -25.05
CA LEU A 325 -17.18 21.56 -25.77
C LEU A 325 -18.50 22.33 -25.62
N SER A 326 -18.82 22.82 -24.41
CA SER A 326 -20.00 23.66 -24.21
C SER A 326 -19.96 24.93 -25.08
N LEU A 327 -18.78 25.57 -25.19
CA LEU A 327 -18.59 26.76 -26.02
C LEU A 327 -18.83 26.46 -27.50
N LEU A 328 -18.32 25.33 -27.98
CA LEU A 328 -18.48 24.93 -29.38
C LEU A 328 -19.94 24.59 -29.75
N VAL A 329 -20.67 23.95 -28.82
CA VAL A 329 -22.06 23.51 -28.99
C VAL A 329 -23.04 24.67 -28.88
N PHE A 330 -22.98 25.45 -27.79
CA PHE A 330 -23.99 26.46 -27.48
C PHE A 330 -23.81 27.76 -28.28
N PHE A 331 -22.58 28.18 -28.56
CA PHE A 331 -22.30 29.41 -29.30
C PHE A 331 -22.04 29.17 -30.79
N GLY A 332 -22.25 27.94 -31.25
CA GLY A 332 -21.94 27.53 -32.62
C GLY A 332 -23.09 27.50 -33.61
N ARG A 333 -24.34 27.64 -33.16
CA ARG A 333 -25.49 27.20 -33.96
C ARG A 333 -26.60 28.20 -34.26
N ASN A 334 -26.60 29.45 -33.75
CA ASN A 334 -27.78 30.35 -33.95
C ASN A 334 -27.53 31.88 -33.86
N GLU A 335 -26.33 32.40 -34.09
CA GLU A 335 -26.15 33.86 -34.07
C GLU A 335 -26.50 34.48 -35.41
N LYS A 336 -27.66 35.17 -35.48
CA LYS A 336 -28.08 35.99 -36.63
C LYS A 336 -26.94 36.92 -37.04
N GLU A 337 -26.62 36.92 -38.34
CA GLU A 337 -25.67 37.87 -38.92
C GLU A 337 -26.06 39.31 -38.56
N PRO A 338 -25.09 40.20 -38.29
CA PRO A 338 -25.39 41.59 -38.00
C PRO A 338 -26.15 42.18 -39.19
N ALA A 339 -27.35 42.71 -38.92
CA ALA A 339 -28.13 43.42 -39.92
C ALA A 339 -27.27 44.52 -40.55
N GLN A 340 -26.97 44.39 -41.84
CA GLN A 340 -26.36 45.48 -42.60
C GLN A 340 -27.31 46.68 -42.52
N VAL A 341 -26.85 47.76 -41.90
CA VAL A 341 -27.58 49.02 -41.88
C VAL A 341 -27.53 49.56 -43.31
N ILE A 342 -28.63 49.38 -44.05
CA ILE A 342 -28.82 49.99 -45.37
C ILE A 342 -28.90 51.50 -45.14
N HIS A 343 -27.85 52.23 -45.51
CA HIS A 343 -27.93 53.68 -45.64
C HIS A 343 -28.86 53.97 -46.83
N SER A 344 -30.13 54.27 -46.56
CA SER A 344 -30.95 54.96 -47.55
C SER A 344 -30.36 56.35 -47.73
N GLY A 345 -29.61 56.54 -48.81
CA GLY A 345 -29.16 57.86 -49.22
C GLY A 345 -30.35 58.81 -49.31
N ARG A 346 -30.37 59.81 -48.45
CA ARG A 346 -31.07 61.06 -48.70
C ARG A 346 -30.09 62.18 -48.40
N SER A 347 -29.48 62.66 -49.48
CA SER A 347 -28.98 64.02 -49.56
C SER A 347 -30.17 64.98 -49.39
N MET A 348 -30.06 65.92 -48.47
CA MET A 348 -30.55 67.27 -48.67
C MET A 348 -29.43 68.23 -48.32
#